data_AF-A0AAN8MAW6-F1
#
_entry.id   AF-A0AAN8MAW6-F1
#
_cell.length_a   1.000
_cell.length_b   1.000
_cell.length_c   1.000
_cell.angle_alpha   90.00
_cell.angle_beta   90.00
_cell.angle_gamma   90.00
#
_symmetry.space_group_name_H-M   'P 1'
#
loop_
_entity.id
_entity.type
_entity.pdbx_description
1 polymer ?
#
loop_
_entity_poly.entity_id
_entity_poly.type
_entity_poly.pdbx_seq_one_letter_code
_entity_poly.pdbx_strand_id
1 'polypeptide(L)'
;MSAVQLLLVPLALWALQASLCHGACVEVDSDTDAVVNEGFKLGCISCKMRGEVPAEATVEWSFMPQGESEFTKVSRHGSKGPQGH
;
A
#
# COMPACT_ATOMS: atom_id res chain seq x y z
N MET A 1 46.40 -9.83 3.55
CA MET A 1 44.97 -9.44 3.52
C MET A 1 44.32 -10.08 4.74
N SER A 2 43.86 -9.30 5.71
CA SER A 2 43.41 -9.84 7.01
C SER A 2 42.08 -10.59 6.85
N ALA A 3 41.91 -11.72 7.55
CA ALA A 3 40.67 -12.52 7.54
C ALA A 3 39.41 -11.70 7.88
N VAL A 4 39.58 -10.64 8.68
CA VAL A 4 38.54 -9.67 9.01
C VAL A 4 38.06 -8.88 7.78
N GLN A 5 38.97 -8.50 6.88
CA GLN A 5 38.59 -7.81 5.64
C GLN A 5 37.86 -8.72 4.65
N LEU A 6 38.20 -10.03 4.64
CA LEU A 6 37.51 -11.01 3.80
C LEU A 6 36.05 -11.25 4.22
N LEU A 7 35.69 -10.99 5.48
CA LEU A 7 34.32 -11.12 6.00
C LEU A 7 33.54 -9.80 5.96
N LEU A 8 34.20 -8.67 6.19
CA LEU A 8 33.55 -7.35 6.20
C LEU A 8 33.09 -6.89 4.82
N VAL A 9 33.89 -7.16 3.78
CA VAL A 9 33.56 -6.76 2.40
C VAL A 9 32.25 -7.39 1.89
N PRO A 10 32.05 -8.73 1.94
CA PRO A 10 30.80 -9.33 1.50
C PRO A 10 29.60 -8.91 2.34
N LEU A 11 29.77 -8.71 3.65
CA LEU A 11 28.70 -8.23 4.54
C LEU A 11 28.27 -6.80 4.17
N ALA A 12 29.23 -5.92 3.88
CA ALA A 12 28.95 -4.55 3.43
C ALA A 12 28.25 -4.53 2.07
N LEU A 13 28.66 -5.40 1.13
CA LEU A 13 28.00 -5.57 -0.17
C LEU A 13 26.55 -6.05 0.00
N TRP A 14 26.29 -6.99 0.92
CA TRP A 14 24.95 -7.51 1.17
C TRP A 14 24.01 -6.45 1.77
N ALA A 15 24.52 -5.66 2.72
CA ALA A 15 23.79 -4.55 3.31
C ALA A 15 23.46 -3.46 2.26
N LEU A 16 24.40 -3.16 1.36
CA LEU A 16 24.15 -2.20 0.27
C LEU A 16 23.04 -2.68 -0.66
N GLN A 17 23.05 -3.96 -1.05
CA GLN A 17 22.03 -4.52 -1.95
C GLN A 17 20.64 -4.58 -1.33
N ALA A 18 20.54 -4.87 -0.02
CA ALA A 18 19.27 -4.84 0.68
C ALA A 18 18.61 -3.45 0.68
N SER A 19 19.41 -2.37 0.67
CA SER A 19 18.89 -1.00 0.59
C SER A 19 18.33 -0.61 -0.78
N LEU A 20 18.68 -1.34 -1.85
CA LEU A 20 18.16 -1.09 -3.20
C LEU A 20 16.80 -1.78 -3.45
N CYS A 21 16.46 -2.82 -2.68
CA CYS A 21 15.19 -3.52 -2.80
C CYS A 21 14.05 -2.63 -2.25
N HIS A 22 13.34 -1.95 -3.14
CA HIS A 22 12.10 -1.28 -2.79
C HIS A 22 10.98 -2.31 -2.64
N GLY A 23 10.16 -2.17 -1.60
CA GLY A 23 8.96 -2.97 -1.45
C GLY A 23 8.02 -2.79 -2.65
N ALA A 24 7.40 -3.88 -3.11
CA ALA A 24 6.36 -3.83 -4.12
C ALA A 24 5.00 -3.52 -3.48
N CYS A 25 4.10 -2.89 -4.23
CA CYS A 25 2.70 -2.78 -3.85
C CYS A 25 2.00 -4.11 -4.15
N VAL A 26 1.17 -4.59 -3.22
CA VAL A 26 0.36 -5.80 -3.39
C VAL A 26 -1.06 -5.46 -2.98
N GLU A 27 -2.01 -5.78 -3.85
CA GLU A 27 -3.44 -5.65 -3.57
C GLU A 27 -3.88 -6.82 -2.70
N VAL A 28 -4.55 -6.51 -1.59
CA VAL A 28 -5.10 -7.51 -0.65
C VAL A 28 -6.54 -7.10 -0.37
N ASP A 29 -7.44 -8.06 -0.48
CA ASP A 29 -8.86 -7.84 -0.23
C ASP A 29 -9.12 -7.51 1.25
N SER A 30 -10.18 -6.75 1.50
CA SER A 30 -10.64 -6.45 2.85
C SER A 30 -11.34 -7.66 3.47
N ASP A 31 -11.26 -7.77 4.79
CA ASP A 31 -12.12 -8.69 5.53
C ASP A 31 -13.60 -8.36 5.28
N THR A 32 -14.46 -9.36 5.39
CA THR A 32 -15.92 -9.24 5.21
C THR A 32 -16.73 -9.51 6.48
N ASP A 33 -16.12 -10.13 7.49
CA ASP A 33 -16.79 -10.50 8.72
C ASP A 33 -16.50 -9.47 9.83
N ALA A 34 -17.55 -8.79 10.27
CA ALA A 34 -17.47 -7.80 11.34
C ALA A 34 -18.18 -8.29 12.62
N VAL A 35 -17.61 -7.96 13.77
CA VAL A 35 -18.22 -8.26 15.09
C VAL A 35 -19.08 -7.07 15.52
N VAL A 36 -20.29 -7.36 15.98
CA VAL A 36 -21.25 -6.33 16.41
C VAL A 36 -20.69 -5.54 17.60
N ASN A 37 -20.78 -4.21 17.54
CA ASN A 37 -20.26 -3.24 18.51
C ASN A 37 -18.71 -3.14 18.58
N GLU A 38 -18.00 -3.77 17.65
CA GLU A 38 -16.55 -3.57 17.49
C GLU A 38 -16.25 -2.72 16.26
N GLY A 39 -15.13 -2.00 16.30
CA GLY A 39 -14.65 -1.24 15.16
C GLY A 39 -14.19 -2.17 14.05
N PHE A 40 -14.64 -1.95 12.82
CA PHE A 40 -14.26 -2.73 11.66
C PHE A 40 -13.53 -1.88 10.62
N LYS A 41 -12.42 -2.38 10.08
CA LYS A 41 -11.64 -1.68 9.07
C LYS A 41 -11.97 -2.21 7.68
N LEU A 42 -12.62 -1.38 6.88
CA LEU A 42 -12.78 -1.61 5.44
C LEU A 42 -11.59 -1.02 4.69
N GLY A 43 -10.80 -1.88 4.05
CA GLY A 43 -9.66 -1.49 3.23
C GLY A 43 -9.98 -1.53 1.73
N CYS A 44 -9.36 -0.65 0.95
CA CYS A 44 -9.26 -0.79 -0.50
C CYS A 44 -7.85 -0.41 -0.91
N ILE A 45 -7.12 -1.36 -1.48
CA ILE A 45 -5.76 -1.16 -1.98
C ILE A 45 -5.83 -1.30 -3.50
N SER A 46 -5.54 -0.20 -4.20
CA SER A 46 -5.35 -0.22 -5.64
C SER A 46 -3.94 0.23 -5.97
N CYS A 47 -3.15 -0.68 -6.53
CA CYS A 47 -1.77 -0.44 -6.88
C CYS A 47 -1.67 0.15 -8.28
N LYS A 48 -0.85 1.19 -8.45
CA LYS A 48 -0.50 1.68 -9.78
C LYS A 48 0.29 0.60 -10.52
N MET A 49 0.05 0.47 -11.82
CA MET A 49 0.84 -0.41 -12.71
C MET A 49 2.36 -0.10 -12.63
N ARG A 50 2.71 1.19 -12.46
CA ARG A 50 4.08 1.67 -12.21
C ARG A 50 4.09 2.56 -10.97
N GLY A 51 4.82 2.17 -9.93
CA GLY A 51 4.86 2.88 -8.64
C GLY A 51 5.58 4.22 -8.69
N GLU A 52 6.57 4.32 -9.56
CA GLU A 52 7.48 5.46 -9.74
C GLU A 52 6.83 6.66 -10.43
N VAL A 53 5.73 6.47 -11.15
CA VAL A 53 5.07 7.54 -11.91
C VAL A 53 4.21 8.40 -10.96
N PRO A 54 4.43 9.73 -10.85
CA PRO A 54 3.58 10.61 -10.05
C PRO A 54 2.11 10.53 -10.49
N ALA A 55 1.19 10.50 -9.52
CA ALA A 55 -0.24 10.45 -9.78
C ALA A 55 -1.03 11.12 -8.65
N GLU A 56 -2.19 11.66 -8.97
CA GLU A 56 -3.18 12.10 -7.99
C GLU A 56 -4.32 11.08 -7.96
N ALA A 57 -4.85 10.81 -6.77
CA ALA A 57 -5.91 9.82 -6.59
C ALA A 57 -7.05 10.41 -5.77
N THR A 58 -8.28 10.07 -6.15
CA THR A 58 -9.48 10.36 -5.36
C THR A 58 -10.15 9.04 -5.01
N VAL A 59 -10.46 8.85 -3.75
CA VAL A 59 -11.20 7.70 -3.23
C VAL A 59 -12.60 8.16 -2.87
N GLU A 60 -13.61 7.41 -3.30
CA GLU A 60 -15.01 7.63 -2.96
C GLU A 60 -15.61 6.33 -2.47
N TRP A 61 -16.22 6.39 -1.29
CA TRP A 61 -16.92 5.27 -0.68
C TRP A 61 -18.42 5.47 -0.84
N SER A 62 -19.09 4.44 -1.33
CA SER A 62 -20.54 4.35 -1.38
C SER A 62 -21.03 3.06 -0.73
N PHE A 63 -22.24 3.09 -0.18
CA PHE A 63 -22.85 1.97 0.51
C PHE A 63 -24.24 1.69 -0.08
N MET A 64 -24.55 0.41 -0.29
CA MET A 64 -25.85 -0.06 -0.71
C MET A 64 -26.38 -1.03 0.35
N PRO A 65 -27.47 -0.69 1.06
CA PRO A 65 -28.12 -1.60 1.99
C PRO A 65 -28.66 -2.85 1.28
N GLN A 66 -28.76 -3.95 2.01
CA GLN A 66 -29.34 -5.18 1.47
C GLN A 66 -30.82 -4.96 1.12
N GLY A 67 -31.20 -5.31 -0.12
CA GLY A 67 -32.58 -5.15 -0.61
C GLY A 67 -32.85 -3.84 -1.34
N GLU A 68 -31.87 -2.94 -1.41
CA GLU A 68 -31.92 -1.72 -2.21
C GLU A 68 -31.16 -1.90 -3.53
N SER A 69 -31.37 -0.97 -4.47
CA SER A 69 -30.71 -0.97 -5.79
C SER A 69 -29.80 0.25 -6.02
N GLU A 70 -29.78 1.20 -5.08
CA GLU A 70 -29.10 2.48 -5.22
C GLU A 70 -27.98 2.62 -4.20
N PHE A 71 -26.87 3.21 -4.63
CA PHE A 71 -25.72 3.47 -3.78
C PHE A 71 -25.82 4.86 -3.15
N THR A 72 -25.64 4.94 -1.83
CA THR A 72 -25.51 6.21 -1.13
C THR A 72 -24.04 6.55 -0.89
N LYS A 73 -23.62 7.76 -1.23
CA LYS A 73 -22.25 8.23 -0.98
C LYS A 73 -22.00 8.43 0.52
N VAL A 74 -20.94 7.82 1.02
CA VAL A 74 -20.53 7.89 2.43
C VAL A 74 -19.40 8.90 2.63
N SER A 75 -18.36 8.85 1.79
CA SER A 75 -17.21 9.76 1.92
C SER A 75 -16.46 9.94 0.61
N ARG A 76 -15.70 11.03 0.49
CA ARG A 76 -14.76 11.26 -0.62
C ARG A 76 -13.49 11.92 -0.08
N HIS A 77 -12.35 11.42 -0.50
CA HIS A 77 -11.03 11.94 -0.11
C HIS A 77 -10.10 12.00 -1.31
N GLY A 78 -9.32 13.08 -1.45
CA GLY A 78 -8.32 13.24 -2.50
C GLY A 78 -6.92 13.29 -1.92
N SER A 79 -5.98 12.56 -2.53
CA SER A 79 -4.56 12.62 -2.19
C SER A 79 -3.74 13.14 -3.38
N LYS A 80 -2.76 14.00 -3.08
CA LYS A 80 -1.74 14.43 -4.02
C LYS A 80 -0.55 13.48 -3.90
N GLY A 81 -0.11 12.88 -5.01
CA GLY A 81 1.10 12.06 -5.02
C GLY A 81 2.37 12.90 -4.83
N PRO A 82 3.50 12.25 -4.53
CA PRO A 82 4.80 12.93 -4.51
C PRO A 82 5.07 13.53 -5.89
N GLN A 83 5.39 14.83 -5.93
CA GLN A 83 5.86 15.48 -7.14
C GLN A 83 7.25 14.89 -7.45
N GLY A 84 7.37 14.17 -8.56
CA GLY A 84 8.66 13.65 -9.01
C GLY A 84 9.66 14.80 -9.17
N HIS A 85 10.87 14.60 -8.67
CA HIS A 85 12.02 15.46 -8.93
C HIS A 85 12.67 15.11 -10.27
#